data_AF-A0A7R9WLF7-F1
#
_entry.id   AF-A0A7R9WLF7-F1
#
_cell.length_a   1.000
_cell.length_b   1.000
_cell.length_c   1.000
_cell.angle_alpha   90.00
_cell.angle_beta   90.00
_cell.angle_gamma   90.00
#
_symmetry.space_group_name_H-M   'P 1'
#
loop_
_entity.id
_entity.type
_entity.pdbx_description
1 polymer ?
#
loop_
_entity_poly.entity_id
_entity_poly.type
_entity_poly.pdbx_seq_one_letter_code
_entity_poly.pdbx_strand_id
1 'polypeptide(L)'
;WDTDTEPAKGLWWLPGGRLLKGETFFAAATRKTIQETGLSKVKPIQVLGVWNTFFPTSHWDTDTEKGTQTVNPIVLVELEEEGADIKLDDTSEEWKWVGLDPDEAAKENADRYCVEALLRLRAWNPGYNR
;
A
#
# COMPACT_ATOMS: atom_id res chain seq x y z
N TRP A 1 11.21 -0.17 -0.97
CA TRP A 1 11.95 0.27 0.24
C TRP A 1 11.84 1.77 0.30
N ASP A 2 11.23 2.33 1.35
CA ASP A 2 11.00 3.76 1.49
C ASP A 2 12.22 4.45 2.12
N THR A 3 12.70 5.51 1.48
CA THR A 3 13.90 6.26 1.85
C THR A 3 13.73 6.91 3.21
N ASP A 4 14.66 6.62 4.15
CA ASP A 4 15.11 7.35 5.35
C ASP A 4 14.16 8.28 6.15
N THR A 5 12.86 8.16 5.95
CA THR A 5 11.83 9.02 6.52
C THR A 5 10.98 8.18 7.48
N GLU A 6 11.00 8.59 8.75
CA GLU A 6 10.07 8.08 9.74
C GLU A 6 8.64 8.30 9.24
N PRO A 7 7.74 7.30 9.34
CA PRO A 7 7.79 6.12 10.22
C PRO A 7 7.95 4.75 9.48
N ALA A 8 8.34 4.73 8.20
CA ALA A 8 8.34 3.52 7.37
C ALA A 8 9.73 2.89 7.14
N LYS A 9 10.78 3.42 7.80
CA LYS A 9 12.17 3.00 7.61
C LYS A 9 12.36 1.50 7.89
N GLY A 10 12.80 0.76 6.88
CA GLY A 10 13.14 -0.66 6.98
C GLY A 10 11.96 -1.64 6.86
N LEU A 11 10.76 -1.16 6.55
CA LEU A 11 9.58 -2.00 6.29
C LEU A 11 9.25 -2.10 4.81
N TRP A 12 8.63 -3.20 4.42
CA TRP A 12 8.04 -3.37 3.10
C TRP A 12 6.60 -2.85 3.11
N TRP A 13 6.35 -1.79 2.34
CA TRP A 13 5.06 -1.12 2.25
C TRP A 13 4.37 -1.37 0.91
N LEU A 14 3.05 -1.18 0.89
CA LEU A 14 2.25 -1.21 -0.33
C LEU A 14 2.43 0.08 -1.14
N PRO A 15 2.35 0.04 -2.48
CA PRO A 15 2.26 1.27 -3.26
C PRO A 15 1.06 2.12 -2.83
N GLY A 16 1.23 3.43 -2.64
CA GLY A 16 0.17 4.22 -2.01
C GLY A 16 0.41 5.72 -1.85
N GLY A 17 -0.67 6.47 -1.67
CA GLY A 17 -0.56 7.92 -1.49
C GLY A 17 -1.89 8.60 -1.23
N ARG A 18 -1.85 9.94 -1.18
CA ARG A 18 -3.04 10.75 -0.91
C ARG A 18 -4.08 10.60 -2.04
N LEU A 19 -5.34 10.54 -1.63
CA LEU A 19 -6.48 10.69 -2.53
C LEU A 19 -6.53 12.11 -3.08
N LEU A 20 -6.83 12.24 -4.37
CA LEU A 20 -7.12 13.53 -4.99
C LEU A 20 -8.60 13.90 -4.82
N LYS A 21 -8.91 15.19 -4.88
CA LYS A 21 -10.29 15.67 -4.79
C LYS A 21 -11.13 15.09 -5.93
N GLY A 22 -12.23 14.42 -5.58
CA GLY A 22 -13.14 13.80 -6.54
C GLY A 22 -12.69 12.42 -7.05
N GLU A 23 -11.62 11.86 -6.50
CA GLU A 23 -11.10 10.55 -6.87
C GLU A 23 -11.75 9.42 -6.05
N THR A 24 -12.04 8.29 -6.69
CA THR A 24 -12.49 7.07 -5.99
C THR A 24 -11.30 6.28 -5.47
N PHE A 25 -11.52 5.38 -4.49
CA PHE A 25 -10.43 4.52 -3.99
C PHE A 25 -9.80 3.67 -5.10
N PHE A 26 -10.60 3.19 -6.05
CA PHE A 26 -10.13 2.39 -7.17
C PHE A 26 -9.32 3.22 -8.16
N ALA A 27 -9.77 4.44 -8.48
CA ALA A 27 -9.02 5.34 -9.34
C ALA A 27 -7.66 5.72 -8.71
N ALA A 28 -7.65 5.98 -7.41
CA ALA A 28 -6.43 6.28 -6.67
C ALA A 28 -5.46 5.10 -6.64
N ALA A 29 -5.96 3.89 -6.35
CA ALA A 29 -5.15 2.67 -6.36
C ALA A 29 -4.51 2.44 -7.74
N THR A 30 -5.30 2.51 -8.82
CA THR A 30 -4.78 2.40 -10.19
C THR A 30 -3.72 3.47 -10.49
N ARG A 31 -3.99 4.74 -10.17
CA ARG A 31 -3.03 5.83 -10.40
C ARG A 31 -1.73 5.61 -9.62
N LYS A 32 -1.81 5.23 -8.35
CA LYS A 32 -0.62 5.01 -7.50
C LYS A 32 0.17 3.78 -7.92
N THR A 33 -0.49 2.68 -8.30
CA THR A 33 0.19 1.53 -8.91
C THR A 33 0.98 1.96 -10.15
N ILE A 34 0.36 2.72 -11.06
CA ILE A 34 1.05 3.19 -12.28
C ILE A 34 2.23 4.11 -11.94
N GLN A 35 2.01 5.08 -11.04
CA GLN A 35 3.02 6.08 -10.69
C GLN A 35 4.24 5.46 -10.01
N GLU A 36 4.03 4.56 -9.04
CA GLU A 36 5.12 4.04 -8.21
C GLU A 36 5.75 2.76 -8.76
N THR A 37 5.13 2.09 -9.73
CA THR A 37 5.64 0.81 -10.24
C THR A 37 5.75 0.74 -11.76
N GLY A 38 5.17 1.68 -12.50
CA GLY A 38 5.11 1.66 -13.97
C GLY A 38 4.12 0.63 -14.55
N LEU A 39 3.45 -0.17 -13.72
CA LEU A 39 2.49 -1.19 -14.17
C LEU A 39 1.18 -0.53 -14.62
N SER A 40 0.90 -0.58 -15.93
CA SER A 40 -0.21 0.14 -16.56
C SER A 40 -1.44 -0.69 -16.89
N LYS A 41 -1.30 -2.01 -17.04
CA LYS A 41 -2.42 -2.93 -17.29
C LYS A 41 -2.88 -3.55 -15.98
N VAL A 42 -3.67 -2.78 -15.23
CA VAL A 42 -4.08 -3.15 -13.88
C VAL A 42 -5.57 -2.94 -13.67
N LYS A 43 -6.16 -3.80 -12.86
CA LYS A 43 -7.60 -3.81 -12.58
C LYS A 43 -7.87 -3.78 -11.07
N PRO A 44 -8.44 -2.70 -10.51
CA PRO A 44 -8.83 -2.67 -9.11
C PRO A 44 -10.07 -3.55 -8.90
N ILE A 45 -10.03 -4.41 -7.88
CA ILE A 45 -11.04 -5.46 -7.66
C ILE A 45 -11.87 -5.22 -6.41
N GLN A 46 -11.22 -4.94 -5.28
CA GLN A 46 -11.87 -4.94 -3.97
C GLN A 46 -11.19 -3.99 -3.00
N VAL A 47 -11.97 -3.28 -2.17
CA VAL A 47 -11.44 -2.61 -0.98
C VAL A 47 -11.32 -3.67 0.12
N LEU A 48 -10.09 -4.05 0.48
CA LEU A 48 -9.83 -5.09 1.47
C LEU A 48 -10.08 -4.60 2.91
N GLY A 49 -9.96 -3.29 3.13
CA GLY A 49 -10.31 -2.68 4.40
C GLY A 49 -9.98 -1.19 4.41
N VAL A 50 -10.32 -0.56 5.54
CA VAL A 50 -10.06 0.85 5.80
C VAL A 50 -9.52 0.97 7.22
N TRP A 51 -8.38 1.63 7.37
CA TRP A 51 -7.69 1.77 8.65
C TRP A 51 -7.39 3.21 9.00
N ASN A 52 -7.49 3.53 10.29
CA ASN A 52 -6.96 4.78 10.83
C ASN A 52 -5.47 4.60 11.16
N THR A 53 -4.63 5.52 10.69
CA THR A 53 -3.26 5.68 11.19
C THR A 53 -3.16 7.00 11.91
N PHE A 54 -2.68 6.96 13.15
CA PHE A 54 -2.42 8.15 13.94
C PHE A 54 -0.91 8.33 14.01
N PHE A 55 -0.42 9.40 13.39
CA PHE A 55 0.97 9.81 13.48
C PHE A 55 1.10 10.84 14.58
N PRO A 56 2.00 10.66 15.57
CA PRO A 56 2.16 11.59 16.67
C PRO A 56 2.76 12.93 16.24
N THR A 57 3.40 12.96 15.07
CA THR A 57 4.01 14.14 14.46
C THR A 57 3.62 14.23 12.98
N SER A 58 3.60 15.44 12.46
CA SER A 58 3.26 15.74 11.07
C SER A 58 4.07 16.94 10.58
N HIS A 59 4.32 17.00 9.26
CA HIS A 59 4.88 18.21 8.65
C HIS A 59 3.99 19.46 8.83
N TRP A 60 2.72 19.25 9.20
CA TRP A 60 1.73 20.29 9.43
C TRP A 60 1.57 20.68 10.92
N ASP A 61 2.43 20.16 11.79
CA ASP A 61 2.37 20.44 13.23
C ASP A 61 2.51 21.94 13.52
N THR A 62 1.68 22.45 14.43
CA THR A 62 1.79 23.80 15.03
C THR A 62 2.21 23.68 16.50
N ASP A 63 2.42 24.79 17.20
CA ASP A 63 2.76 24.76 18.63
C ASP A 63 1.65 24.15 19.49
N THR A 64 0.39 24.22 19.04
CA THR A 64 -0.79 23.77 19.79
C THR A 64 -1.48 22.54 19.22
N GLU A 65 -1.20 22.18 17.96
CA GLU A 65 -1.80 21.05 17.27
C GLU A 65 -0.70 20.15 16.72
N LYS A 66 -0.66 18.89 17.18
CA LYS A 66 0.37 17.92 16.83
C LYS A 66 -0.26 16.67 16.23
N GLY A 67 0.49 16.05 15.33
CA GLY A 67 0.15 14.79 14.70
C GLY A 67 -0.79 14.94 13.53
N THR A 68 -1.02 13.81 12.86
CA THR A 68 -2.01 13.72 11.80
C THR A 68 -2.68 12.36 11.84
N GLN A 69 -3.96 12.32 11.46
CA GLN A 69 -4.67 11.08 11.23
C GLN A 69 -4.87 10.89 9.73
N THR A 70 -4.51 9.71 9.24
CA THR A 70 -4.88 9.27 7.89
C THR A 70 -5.90 8.15 7.96
N VAL A 71 -6.77 8.11 6.95
CA VAL A 71 -7.69 7.00 6.70
C VAL A 71 -7.21 6.32 5.43
N ASN A 72 -6.78 5.07 5.55
CA ASN A 72 -6.10 4.34 4.49
C ASN A 72 -7.00 3.22 3.98
N PRO A 73 -7.68 3.40 2.84
CA PRO A 73 -8.33 2.31 2.15
C PRO A 73 -7.27 1.49 1.40
N ILE A 74 -7.21 0.18 1.64
CA ILE A 74 -6.33 -0.73 0.87
C ILE A 74 -7.16 -1.42 -0.18
N VAL A 75 -6.69 -1.38 -1.42
CA VAL A 75 -7.39 -1.92 -2.59
C VAL A 75 -6.57 -3.05 -3.17
N LEU A 76 -7.22 -4.20 -3.41
CA LEU A 76 -6.68 -5.26 -4.23
C LEU A 76 -6.67 -4.80 -5.69
N VAL A 77 -5.50 -4.87 -6.31
CA VAL A 77 -5.31 -4.58 -7.74
C VAL A 77 -4.71 -5.82 -8.39
N GLU A 78 -5.35 -6.31 -9.44
CA GLU A 78 -4.85 -7.42 -10.26
C GLU A 78 -4.07 -6.90 -11.46
N LEU A 79 -3.00 -7.60 -11.81
CA LEU A 79 -2.28 -7.35 -13.06
C LEU A 79 -2.94 -8.12 -14.19
N GLU A 80 -3.18 -7.45 -15.31
CA GLU A 80 -3.73 -8.07 -16.52
C GLU A 80 -2.62 -8.57 -17.46
N GLU A 81 -1.36 -8.33 -17.11
CA GLU A 81 -0.16 -8.75 -17.84
C GLU A 81 0.90 -9.26 -16.88
N GLU A 82 1.39 -10.47 -17.14
CA GLU A 82 2.51 -11.07 -16.42
C GLU A 82 3.85 -10.59 -16.99
N GLY A 83 4.88 -10.51 -16.14
CA GLY A 83 6.25 -10.24 -16.57
C GLY A 83 6.53 -8.79 -16.99
N ALA A 84 5.64 -7.85 -16.68
CA ALA A 84 5.92 -6.43 -16.88
C ALA A 84 7.05 -5.93 -15.97
N ASP A 85 7.94 -5.10 -16.52
CA ASP A 85 9.06 -4.51 -15.78
C ASP A 85 8.56 -3.49 -14.76
N ILE A 86 8.99 -3.65 -13.50
CA ILE A 86 8.76 -2.67 -12.44
C ILE A 86 9.71 -1.48 -12.61
N LYS A 87 9.15 -0.27 -12.65
CA LYS A 87 9.88 0.99 -12.68
C LYS A 87 9.41 1.85 -11.51
N LEU A 88 10.26 1.93 -10.50
CA LEU A 88 9.97 2.72 -9.31
C LEU A 88 10.06 4.21 -9.61
N ASP A 89 9.27 4.99 -8.87
CA ASP A 89 9.47 6.43 -8.79
C ASP A 89 10.56 6.77 -7.76
N ASP A 90 10.69 8.05 -7.43
CA ASP A 90 11.69 8.57 -6.50
C ASP A 90 11.33 8.37 -5.01
N THR A 91 10.18 7.77 -4.71
CA THR A 91 9.73 7.50 -3.33
C THR A 91 10.13 6.13 -2.81
N SER A 92 10.66 5.26 -3.68
CA SER A 92 11.08 3.91 -3.32
C SER A 92 12.39 3.52 -3.99
N GLU A 93 13.31 2.94 -3.24
CA GLU A 93 14.64 2.55 -3.75
C GLU A 93 14.63 1.20 -4.45
N GLU A 94 13.82 0.27 -3.96
CA GLU A 94 13.77 -1.07 -4.51
C GLU A 94 12.32 -1.66 -4.36
N TRP A 95 12.01 -2.78 -5.03
CA TRP A 95 10.75 -3.56 -4.91
C TRP A 95 10.95 -5.08 -4.75
N LYS A 96 9.93 -5.80 -4.23
CA LYS A 96 9.85 -7.27 -4.30
C LYS A 96 8.41 -7.75 -4.46
N TRP A 97 8.25 -8.94 -5.04
CA TRP A 97 7.02 -9.72 -4.90
C TRP A 97 7.02 -10.45 -3.56
N VAL A 98 5.88 -10.46 -2.87
CA VAL A 98 5.66 -11.27 -1.66
C VAL A 98 4.57 -12.29 -1.92
N GLY A 99 4.66 -13.45 -1.26
CA GLY A 99 3.58 -14.42 -1.23
C GLY A 99 2.31 -13.85 -0.60
N LEU A 100 1.18 -14.52 -0.81
CA LEU A 100 -0.11 -14.12 -0.26
C LEU A 100 -0.36 -14.64 1.17
N ASP A 101 0.60 -15.35 1.76
CA ASP A 101 0.53 -15.80 3.15
C ASP A 101 0.91 -14.64 4.11
N PRO A 102 -0.01 -14.18 4.97
CA PRO A 102 0.27 -13.11 5.92
C PRO A 102 1.32 -13.49 6.99
N ASP A 103 1.43 -14.77 7.35
CA ASP A 103 2.42 -15.24 8.33
C ASP A 103 3.83 -15.24 7.74
N GLU A 104 3.96 -15.45 6.42
CA GLU A 104 5.22 -15.26 5.70
C GLU A 104 5.55 -13.79 5.53
N ALA A 105 4.58 -12.96 5.09
CA ALA A 105 4.78 -11.52 4.94
C ALA A 105 5.26 -10.86 6.24
N ALA A 106 4.69 -11.25 7.39
CA ALA A 106 5.12 -10.76 8.70
C ALA A 106 6.58 -11.10 9.03
N LYS A 107 7.08 -12.27 8.61
CA LYS A 107 8.48 -12.68 8.82
C LYS A 107 9.45 -11.92 7.91
N GLU A 108 8.96 -11.41 6.78
CA GLU A 108 9.77 -10.67 5.82
C GLU A 108 9.76 -9.15 6.04
N ASN A 109 9.46 -8.68 7.25
CA ASN A 109 9.35 -7.26 7.60
C ASN A 109 8.31 -6.49 6.74
N ALA A 110 7.23 -7.13 6.32
CA ALA A 110 6.11 -6.40 5.75
C ALA A 110 5.44 -5.52 6.82
N ASP A 111 5.03 -4.32 6.42
CA ASP A 111 4.26 -3.45 7.31
C ASP A 111 2.94 -4.14 7.75
N ARG A 112 2.44 -3.73 8.92
CA ARG A 112 1.20 -4.27 9.48
C ARG A 112 0.02 -4.18 8.51
N TYR A 113 -0.07 -3.14 7.68
CA TYR A 113 -1.15 -2.97 6.73
C TYR A 113 -1.05 -3.95 5.57
N CYS A 114 0.15 -4.34 5.15
CA CYS A 114 0.35 -5.44 4.21
C CYS A 114 -0.21 -6.74 4.80
N VAL A 115 0.16 -7.07 6.04
CA VAL A 115 -0.29 -8.29 6.74
C VAL A 115 -1.81 -8.28 6.96
N GLU A 116 -2.37 -7.16 7.41
CA GLU A 116 -3.81 -7.00 7.63
C GLU A 116 -4.60 -7.08 6.31
N ALA A 117 -4.07 -6.53 5.21
CA ALA A 117 -4.67 -6.67 3.89
C ALA A 117 -4.69 -8.13 3.42
N LEU A 118 -3.60 -8.88 3.60
CA LEU A 118 -3.53 -10.31 3.26
C LEU A 118 -4.50 -11.14 4.10
N LEU A 119 -4.66 -10.83 5.39
CA LEU A 119 -5.69 -11.43 6.24
C LEU A 119 -7.11 -11.19 5.70
N ARG A 120 -7.38 -9.96 5.26
CA ARG A 120 -8.68 -9.59 4.66
C ARG A 120 -8.90 -10.25 3.30
N LEU A 121 -7.87 -10.33 2.46
CA LEU A 121 -7.90 -11.03 1.18
C LEU A 121 -8.28 -12.50 1.38
N ARG A 122 -7.57 -13.19 2.28
CA ARG A 122 -7.81 -14.58 2.65
C ARG A 122 -9.23 -14.82 3.17
N ALA A 123 -9.75 -13.89 3.98
CA ALA A 123 -11.12 -13.97 4.51
C ALA A 123 -12.19 -13.69 3.43
N TRP A 124 -11.92 -12.76 2.51
CA TRP A 124 -12.85 -12.38 1.44
C TRP A 124 -12.94 -13.44 0.34
N ASN A 125 -11.81 -13.95 -0.13
CA ASN A 125 -11.74 -14.96 -1.18
C ASN A 125 -10.62 -15.98 -0.89
N PRO A 126 -10.95 -17.14 -0.30
CA PRO A 126 -9.98 -18.21 -0.05
C PRO A 126 -9.32 -18.80 -1.30
N GLY A 127 -9.82 -18.47 -2.50
CA GLY A 127 -9.21 -18.86 -3.77
C GLY A 127 -7.79 -18.32 -3.97
N TYR A 128 -7.41 -17.24 -3.27
CA TYR A 128 -6.05 -16.69 -3.26
C TYR A 128 -5.07 -17.45 -2.34
N ASN A 129 -5.51 -18.47 -1.60
CA ASN A 129 -4.63 -19.31 -0.75
C ASN A 129 -3.90 -20.43 -1.54
N ARG A 130 -3.72 -20.29 -2.86
CA ARG A 130 -3.10 -21.32 -3.69
C ARG A 130 -1.67 -20.96 -4.05
#